data_AF-H0ENS1-F1
#
_entry.id   AF-H0ENS1-F1
#
_cell.length_a   1.000
_cell.length_b   1.000
_cell.length_c   1.000
_cell.angle_alpha   90.00
_cell.angle_beta   90.00
_cell.angle_gamma   90.00
#
_symmetry.space_group_name_H-M   'P 1'
#
loop_
_entity.id
_entity.type
_entity.pdbx_description
1 polymer ?
#
loop_
_entity_poly.entity_id
_entity_poly.type
_entity_poly.pdbx_seq_one_letter_code
_entity_poly.pdbx_strand_id
1 'polypeptide(L)'
;MSPSQSPNHVSEQSFEERATTTSHPLSSYLFRLMALKKSNLCLSADVSTTNQLLSLADSIGPSIVVLKTHYDLISNWDYNPTTGTGARLARIARRHGFLIFEDRKFGDIGNTVQMQYTEGTAKIIEEPGDAFLNMTPGCQLPPEQDDEDAEIQGDGKGRGIIFAADPVREAERYRRKAWEAYEERIA
;
A
#
# COMPACT_ATOMS: atom_id res chain seq x y z
N MET A 1 -6.83 -1.33 -38.82
CA MET A 1 -7.36 -2.05 -37.65
C MET A 1 -6.16 -2.52 -36.85
N SER A 2 -5.86 -1.84 -35.74
CA SER A 2 -4.82 -2.25 -34.81
C SER A 2 -5.27 -3.55 -34.11
N PRO A 3 -4.40 -4.53 -33.86
CA PRO A 3 -4.80 -5.72 -33.13
C PRO A 3 -5.28 -5.31 -31.73
N SER A 4 -6.47 -5.76 -31.34
CA SER A 4 -6.98 -5.63 -29.98
C SER A 4 -6.02 -6.35 -29.04
N GLN A 5 -5.23 -5.60 -28.26
CA GLN A 5 -4.47 -6.18 -27.17
C GLN A 5 -5.45 -6.80 -26.19
N SER A 6 -5.23 -8.06 -25.83
CA SER A 6 -5.99 -8.75 -24.80
C SER A 6 -5.95 -7.93 -23.50
N PRO A 7 -7.10 -7.69 -22.82
CA PRO A 7 -7.22 -6.68 -21.76
C PRO A 7 -6.39 -6.95 -20.49
N ASN A 8 -5.71 -8.09 -20.37
CA ASN A 8 -4.96 -8.49 -19.17
C ASN A 8 -3.55 -9.02 -19.52
N HIS A 9 -2.71 -8.21 -20.17
CA HIS A 9 -1.30 -8.59 -20.34
C HIS A 9 -0.53 -8.37 -19.04
N VAL A 10 -0.36 -9.44 -18.26
CA VAL A 10 0.49 -9.42 -17.06
C VAL A 10 1.96 -9.40 -17.50
N SER A 11 2.71 -8.36 -17.11
CA SER A 11 4.11 -8.21 -17.51
C SER A 11 4.99 -9.37 -17.00
N GLU A 12 5.73 -9.97 -17.92
CA GLU A 12 6.76 -11.00 -17.70
C GLU A 12 8.09 -10.41 -17.22
N GLN A 13 8.25 -9.08 -17.25
CA GLN A 13 9.48 -8.42 -16.79
C GLN A 13 9.66 -8.60 -15.27
N SER A 14 10.92 -8.79 -14.88
CA SER A 14 11.32 -8.82 -13.48
C SER A 14 11.09 -7.48 -12.78
N PHE A 15 11.04 -7.46 -11.45
CA PHE A 15 10.95 -6.20 -10.71
C PHE A 15 12.20 -5.35 -10.92
N GLU A 16 13.38 -5.95 -11.04
CA GLU A 16 14.64 -5.28 -11.34
C GLU A 16 14.60 -4.54 -12.68
N GLU A 17 14.11 -5.19 -13.75
CA GLU A 17 13.94 -4.55 -15.06
C GLU A 17 12.89 -3.44 -15.02
N ARG A 18 11.76 -3.68 -14.34
CA ARG A 18 10.72 -2.66 -14.17
C ARG A 18 11.22 -1.46 -13.38
N ALA A 19 12.13 -1.67 -12.42
CA ALA A 19 12.75 -0.60 -11.64
C ALA A 19 13.63 0.33 -12.48
N THR A 20 14.25 -0.18 -13.55
CA THR A 20 15.13 0.62 -14.43
C THR A 20 14.36 1.28 -15.57
N THR A 21 13.20 0.75 -15.95
CA THR A 21 12.42 1.20 -17.11
C THR A 21 11.25 2.10 -16.77
N THR A 22 10.73 2.04 -15.53
CA THR A 22 9.62 2.92 -15.11
C THR A 22 10.05 4.38 -14.99
N SER A 23 9.21 5.31 -15.46
CA SER A 23 9.46 6.75 -15.38
C SER A 23 9.17 7.33 -13.99
N HIS A 24 8.32 6.68 -13.19
CA HIS A 24 7.88 7.22 -11.91
C HIS A 24 8.84 6.82 -10.79
N PRO A 25 9.44 7.77 -10.05
CA PRO A 25 10.49 7.48 -9.07
C PRO A 25 10.01 6.58 -7.93
N LEU A 26 8.76 6.74 -7.49
CA LEU A 26 8.18 5.89 -6.44
C LEU A 26 7.94 4.46 -6.91
N SER A 27 7.59 4.28 -8.19
CA SER A 27 7.44 2.95 -8.79
C SER A 27 8.79 2.27 -8.92
N SER A 28 9.83 3.01 -9.35
CA SER A 28 11.21 2.51 -9.39
C SER A 28 11.66 2.08 -7.99
N TYR A 29 11.39 2.90 -6.97
CA TYR A 29 11.72 2.59 -5.59
C TYR A 29 10.97 1.36 -5.06
N LEU A 30 9.66 1.26 -5.31
CA LEU A 30 8.86 0.10 -4.92
C LEU A 30 9.41 -1.19 -5.56
N PHE A 31 9.67 -1.19 -6.87
CA PHE A 31 10.23 -2.38 -7.53
C PHE A 31 11.61 -2.75 -6.99
N ARG A 32 12.47 -1.78 -6.67
CA ARG A 32 13.75 -2.04 -5.99
C ARG A 32 13.54 -2.68 -4.62
N LEU A 33 12.61 -2.18 -3.81
CA LEU A 33 12.27 -2.80 -2.53
C LEU A 33 11.75 -4.23 -2.71
N MET A 34 10.90 -4.48 -3.71
CA MET A 34 10.35 -5.80 -3.99
C MET A 34 11.45 -6.81 -4.33
N ALA A 35 12.37 -6.44 -5.22
CA ALA A 35 13.56 -7.21 -5.57
C ALA A 35 14.46 -7.48 -4.36
N LEU A 36 14.86 -6.42 -3.64
CA LEU A 36 15.77 -6.50 -2.49
C LEU A 36 15.22 -7.37 -1.36
N LYS A 37 13.91 -7.26 -1.09
CA LYS A 37 13.25 -7.97 0.01
C LYS A 37 12.68 -9.32 -0.40
N LYS A 38 12.72 -9.67 -1.69
CA LYS A 38 11.97 -10.80 -2.25
C LYS A 38 10.54 -10.84 -1.72
N SER A 39 9.87 -9.71 -1.86
CA SER A 39 8.53 -9.50 -1.33
C SER A 39 7.71 -8.64 -2.28
N ASN A 40 6.53 -9.13 -2.63
CA ASN A 40 5.47 -8.39 -3.29
C ASN A 40 4.23 -8.26 -2.38
N LEU A 41 4.43 -8.38 -1.07
CA LEU A 41 3.36 -8.34 -0.07
C LEU A 41 3.04 -6.91 0.36
N CYS A 42 1.78 -6.54 0.17
CA CYS A 42 1.15 -5.38 0.80
C CYS A 42 0.29 -5.86 1.98
N LEU A 43 0.48 -5.29 3.17
CA LEU A 43 -0.36 -5.59 4.34
C LEU A 43 -1.40 -4.49 4.54
N SER A 44 -2.68 -4.85 4.57
CA SER A 44 -3.75 -3.99 5.10
C SER A 44 -3.73 -4.03 6.63
N ALA A 45 -3.28 -2.95 7.27
CA ALA A 45 -3.11 -2.84 8.70
C ALA A 45 -4.36 -2.25 9.39
N ASP A 46 -5.50 -2.94 9.25
CA ASP A 46 -6.79 -2.51 9.80
C ASP A 46 -6.88 -2.82 11.31
N VAL A 47 -6.11 -2.07 12.10
CA VAL A 47 -6.09 -2.12 13.57
C VAL A 47 -6.65 -0.83 14.16
N SER A 48 -7.14 -0.89 15.40
CA SER A 48 -7.93 0.20 15.98
C SER A 48 -7.13 1.17 16.87
N THR A 49 -5.84 0.93 17.11
CA THR A 49 -5.04 1.77 18.03
C THR A 49 -3.65 2.05 17.48
N THR A 50 -3.10 3.23 17.80
CA THR A 50 -1.73 3.62 17.43
C THR A 50 -0.69 2.60 17.87
N ASN A 51 -0.83 2.03 19.07
CA ASN A 51 0.13 1.05 19.60
C ASN A 51 0.13 -0.25 18.80
N GLN A 52 -1.06 -0.75 18.44
CA GLN A 52 -1.17 -1.93 17.58
C GLN A 52 -0.56 -1.67 16.21
N LEU A 53 -0.85 -0.52 15.60
CA LEU A 53 -0.30 -0.17 14.28
C LEU A 53 1.22 -0.16 14.29
N LEU A 54 1.82 0.56 15.24
CA LEU A 54 3.28 0.71 15.29
C LEU A 54 3.98 -0.62 15.65
N SER A 55 3.40 -1.42 16.56
CA SER A 55 3.93 -2.74 16.90
C SER A 55 3.84 -3.72 15.74
N LEU A 56 2.72 -3.71 15.01
CA LEU A 56 2.52 -4.54 13.84
C LEU A 56 3.48 -4.15 12.71
N ALA A 57 3.62 -2.85 12.45
CA ALA A 57 4.52 -2.33 11.43
C ALA A 57 6.00 -2.65 11.72
N ASP A 58 6.45 -2.57 12.98
CA ASP A 58 7.84 -2.89 13.35
C ASP A 58 8.13 -4.39 13.29
N SER A 59 7.16 -5.24 13.65
CA SER A 59 7.32 -6.70 13.64
C SER A 59 7.23 -7.31 12.25
N ILE A 60 6.30 -6.84 11.41
CA ILE A 60 6.05 -7.37 10.06
C ILE A 60 6.80 -6.60 8.97
N GLY A 61 7.34 -5.42 9.29
CA GLY A 61 8.10 -4.55 8.40
C GLY A 61 9.09 -5.30 7.48
N PRO A 62 9.90 -6.26 7.99
CA PRO A 62 10.81 -7.05 7.15
C PRO A 62 10.14 -7.84 6.02
N SER A 63 8.89 -8.28 6.20
CA SER A 63 8.19 -9.16 5.26
C SER A 63 7.44 -8.43 4.15
N ILE A 64 7.16 -7.13 4.32
CA ILE A 64 6.27 -6.35 3.44
C ILE A 64 7.03 -5.28 2.66
N VAL A 65 6.45 -4.84 1.54
CA VAL A 65 6.92 -3.68 0.75
C VAL A 65 5.98 -2.49 0.83
N VAL A 66 4.72 -2.72 1.19
CA VAL A 66 3.72 -1.68 1.42
C VAL A 66 2.94 -1.99 2.69
N LEU A 67 2.79 -1.00 3.56
CA LEU A 67 1.87 -1.03 4.69
C LEU A 67 0.71 -0.09 4.37
N LYS A 68 -0.47 -0.66 4.15
CA LYS A 68 -1.69 0.10 3.90
C LYS A 68 -2.37 0.45 5.23
N THR A 69 -2.70 1.71 5.42
CA THR A 69 -3.33 2.25 6.63
C THR A 69 -4.74 2.77 6.34
N HIS A 70 -5.51 2.92 7.41
CA HIS A 70 -6.73 3.71 7.50
C HIS A 70 -6.61 4.55 8.78
N TYR A 71 -6.02 5.74 8.70
CA TYR A 71 -5.74 6.53 9.90
C TYR A 71 -7.03 6.87 10.67
N ASP A 72 -8.14 6.99 9.95
CA ASP A 72 -9.47 7.32 10.45
C ASP A 72 -10.10 6.22 11.30
N LEU A 73 -9.60 4.98 11.22
CA LEU A 73 -9.98 3.87 12.11
C LEU A 73 -9.16 3.84 13.41
N ILE A 74 -8.08 4.62 13.51
CA ILE A 74 -7.09 4.48 14.58
C ILE A 74 -7.38 5.46 15.71
N SER A 75 -7.74 4.90 16.87
CA SER A 75 -7.84 5.66 18.11
C SER A 75 -6.47 6.14 18.60
N ASN A 76 -6.47 7.33 19.20
CA ASN A 76 -5.28 8.01 19.73
C ASN A 76 -4.20 8.24 18.66
N TRP A 77 -4.61 8.62 17.45
CA TRP A 77 -3.67 9.14 16.45
C TRP A 77 -3.11 10.48 16.91
N ASP A 78 -1.80 10.55 17.12
CA ASP A 78 -1.11 11.81 17.42
C ASP A 78 -0.71 12.49 16.11
N TYR A 79 -1.27 13.69 15.88
CA TYR A 79 -1.07 14.49 14.68
C TYR A 79 0.19 15.37 14.72
N ASN A 80 1.05 15.23 15.73
CA ASN A 80 2.31 15.97 15.75
C ASN A 80 3.19 15.57 14.54
N PRO A 81 3.66 16.53 13.73
CA PRO A 81 4.40 16.26 12.49
C PRO A 81 5.75 15.56 12.71
N THR A 82 6.35 15.72 13.89
CA THR A 82 7.71 15.22 14.17
C THR A 82 7.71 14.04 15.16
N THR A 83 6.77 14.03 16.10
CA THR A 83 6.71 13.03 17.17
C THR A 83 5.47 12.14 17.11
N GLY A 84 4.49 12.50 16.28
CA GLY A 84 3.19 11.85 16.22
C GLY A 84 3.21 10.49 15.54
N THR A 85 2.03 9.90 15.38
CA THR A 85 1.87 8.54 14.87
C THR A 85 2.44 8.40 13.46
N GLY A 86 2.14 9.35 12.56
CA GLY A 86 2.67 9.36 11.20
C GLY A 86 4.20 9.43 11.16
N ALA A 87 4.81 10.33 11.92
CA ALA A 87 6.26 10.48 12.01
C ALA A 87 6.96 9.21 12.54
N ARG A 88 6.37 8.57 13.56
CA ARG A 88 6.87 7.31 14.13
C ARG A 88 6.75 6.17 13.12
N LEU A 89 5.62 6.08 12.41
CA LEU A 89 5.41 5.07 11.36
C LEU A 89 6.40 5.26 10.21
N ALA A 90 6.64 6.49 9.78
CA ALA A 90 7.61 6.81 8.74
C ALA A 90 9.04 6.41 9.13
N ARG A 91 9.40 6.48 10.42
CA ARG A 91 10.70 5.98 10.91
C ARG A 91 10.80 4.45 10.81
N ILE A 92 9.71 3.74 11.12
CA ILE A 92 9.63 2.28 10.99
C ILE A 92 9.72 1.88 9.50
N ALA A 93 9.00 2.58 8.63
CA ALA A 93 9.03 2.39 7.18
C ALA A 93 10.44 2.55 6.59
N ARG A 94 11.17 3.60 6.99
CA ARG A 94 12.56 3.83 6.59
C ARG A 94 13.50 2.74 7.14
N ARG A 95 13.30 2.30 8.38
CA ARG A 95 14.12 1.25 9.02
C ARG A 95 13.99 -0.10 8.32
N HIS A 96 12.78 -0.52 8.00
CA HIS A 96 12.50 -1.85 7.46
C HIS A 96 12.38 -1.88 5.94
N GLY A 97 12.34 -0.73 5.27
CA GLY A 97 12.21 -0.62 3.83
C GLY A 97 10.82 -1.03 3.33
N PHE A 98 9.81 -0.22 3.63
CA PHE A 98 8.48 -0.32 3.03
C PHE A 98 7.87 1.06 2.78
N LEU A 99 6.88 1.14 1.91
CA LEU A 99 6.07 2.35 1.66
C LEU A 99 4.83 2.34 2.55
N ILE A 100 4.36 3.53 2.95
CA ILE A 100 3.09 3.68 3.66
C ILE A 100 2.03 4.05 2.62
N PHE A 101 0.88 3.38 2.62
CA PHE A 101 -0.23 3.68 1.73
C PHE A 101 -1.50 4.00 2.51
N GLU A 102 -1.90 5.27 2.56
CA GLU A 102 -3.16 5.63 3.18
C GLU A 102 -4.34 5.33 2.24
N ASP A 103 -5.18 4.39 2.63
CA ASP A 103 -6.35 3.92 1.87
C ASP A 103 -7.58 4.78 2.18
N ARG A 104 -7.42 6.11 2.03
CA ARG A 104 -8.45 7.09 2.37
C ARG A 104 -9.69 7.01 1.47
N LYS A 105 -9.57 6.43 0.27
CA LYS A 105 -10.63 6.34 -0.75
C LYS A 105 -11.32 7.69 -0.98
N PHE A 106 -10.58 8.67 -1.49
CA PHE A 106 -11.15 9.98 -1.84
C PHE A 106 -12.31 9.84 -2.83
N GLY A 107 -13.43 10.51 -2.56
CA GLY A 107 -14.66 10.43 -3.35
C GLY A 107 -15.37 11.78 -3.39
N ASP A 108 -14.65 12.83 -3.74
CA ASP A 108 -15.13 14.23 -3.74
C ASP A 108 -14.58 14.97 -4.98
N ILE A 109 -14.99 16.23 -5.19
CA ILE A 109 -14.52 17.08 -6.28
C ILE A 109 -13.05 17.50 -6.08
N GLY A 110 -12.36 17.82 -7.17
CA GLY A 110 -10.90 18.00 -7.20
C GLY A 110 -10.35 18.97 -6.15
N ASN A 111 -10.95 20.15 -5.97
CA ASN A 111 -10.50 21.11 -4.96
C ASN A 111 -10.69 20.60 -3.53
N THR A 112 -11.79 19.90 -3.27
CA THR A 112 -12.06 19.32 -1.95
C THR A 112 -11.08 18.18 -1.64
N VAL A 113 -10.83 17.28 -2.61
CA VAL A 113 -9.83 16.21 -2.46
C VAL A 113 -8.45 16.78 -2.23
N GLN A 114 -8.06 17.85 -2.93
CA GLN A 114 -6.79 18.53 -2.69
C GLN A 114 -6.67 19.00 -1.25
N MET A 115 -7.69 19.69 -0.71
CA MET A 115 -7.68 20.14 0.68
C MET A 115 -7.70 18.97 1.67
N GLN A 116 -8.48 17.92 1.42
CA GLN A 116 -8.48 16.71 2.28
C GLN A 116 -7.12 16.01 2.30
N TYR A 117 -6.33 16.19 1.24
CA TYR A 117 -5.02 15.59 1.08
C TYR A 117 -3.90 16.40 1.72
N THR A 118 -3.90 17.73 1.52
CA THR A 118 -2.81 18.62 1.96
C THR A 118 -3.09 19.32 3.29
N GLU A 119 -4.36 19.43 3.67
CA GLU A 119 -4.80 20.16 4.87
C GLU A 119 -5.39 19.23 5.93
N GLY A 120 -6.02 19.85 6.93
CA GLY A 120 -6.72 19.16 8.01
C GLY A 120 -5.79 18.62 9.08
N THR A 121 -6.35 17.83 10.00
CA THR A 121 -5.57 17.22 11.08
C THR A 121 -4.67 16.12 10.56
N ALA A 122 -5.14 15.34 9.59
CA ALA A 122 -4.44 14.16 9.09
C ALA A 122 -3.20 14.45 8.24
N LYS A 123 -3.17 15.59 7.53
CA LYS A 123 -2.08 16.04 6.63
C LYS A 123 -1.36 14.86 5.97
N ILE A 124 -2.06 14.22 5.03
CA ILE A 124 -1.66 12.92 4.49
C ILE A 124 -0.32 13.02 3.72
N ILE A 125 0.05 14.22 3.26
CA ILE A 125 1.41 14.59 2.88
C ILE A 125 1.84 15.84 3.64
N GLU A 126 3.07 15.85 4.16
CA GLU A 126 3.69 17.05 4.74
C GLU A 126 4.85 17.58 3.90
N GLU A 127 5.78 16.74 3.41
CA GLU A 127 6.95 17.21 2.65
C GLU A 127 7.24 16.39 1.37
N PRO A 128 7.85 17.02 0.34
CA PRO A 128 8.37 16.30 -0.82
C PRO A 128 9.44 15.28 -0.41
N GLY A 129 9.17 13.99 -0.59
CA GLY A 129 10.11 12.89 -0.28
C GLY A 129 9.76 12.06 0.96
N ASP A 130 8.61 12.31 1.57
CA ASP A 130 8.07 11.38 2.58
C ASP A 130 7.68 10.03 1.94
N ALA A 131 7.92 8.93 2.67
CA ALA A 131 7.71 7.56 2.22
C ALA A 131 6.21 7.15 2.08
N PHE A 132 5.34 8.14 1.93
CA PHE A 132 3.91 7.97 1.74
C PHE A 132 3.60 7.87 0.25
N LEU A 133 3.15 6.68 -0.15
CA LEU A 133 2.50 6.43 -1.42
C LEU A 133 1.01 6.63 -1.18
N ASN A 134 0.42 7.71 -1.67
CA ASN A 134 -1.05 7.78 -1.71
C ASN A 134 -1.49 7.58 -3.16
N MET A 135 -2.28 6.52 -3.38
CA MET A 135 -3.02 6.38 -4.62
C MET A 135 -4.39 6.99 -4.40
N THR A 136 -4.73 8.03 -5.14
CA THR A 136 -6.15 8.36 -5.32
C THR A 136 -6.82 7.14 -5.96
N PRO A 137 -8.02 6.71 -5.56
CA PRO A 137 -8.78 5.82 -6.41
C PRO A 137 -8.83 6.50 -7.78
N GLY A 138 -8.35 5.82 -8.81
CA GLY A 138 -8.49 6.33 -10.17
C GLY A 138 -9.97 6.46 -10.44
N CYS A 139 -10.51 7.68 -10.42
CA CYS A 139 -11.86 7.93 -10.89
C CYS A 139 -11.83 7.81 -12.41
N GLN A 140 -11.90 6.58 -12.93
CA GLN A 140 -12.55 6.40 -14.22
C GLN A 140 -14.03 6.57 -13.96
N LEU A 141 -14.59 7.69 -14.45
CA LEU A 141 -16.04 7.81 -14.55
C LEU A 141 -16.52 6.60 -15.35
N PRO A 142 -17.45 5.77 -14.81
CA PRO A 142 -18.01 4.70 -15.60
C PRO A 142 -18.68 5.33 -16.84
N PRO A 143 -18.59 4.72 -18.03
CA PRO A 143 -19.58 4.99 -19.05
C PRO A 143 -20.96 4.72 -18.46
N GLU A 144 -21.94 5.55 -18.80
CA GLU A 144 -23.30 5.40 -18.28
C GLU A 144 -23.81 3.99 -18.59
N GLN A 145 -24.15 3.25 -17.52
CA GLN A 145 -24.68 1.87 -17.44
C GLN A 145 -23.62 0.75 -17.32
N ASP A 146 -23.50 0.18 -16.12
CA ASP A 146 -23.97 -1.18 -15.79
C ASP A 146 -23.79 -1.49 -14.28
N ASP A 147 -24.86 -2.03 -13.69
CA ASP A 147 -25.06 -2.75 -12.42
C ASP A 147 -24.52 -2.18 -11.08
N GLU A 148 -25.44 -1.61 -10.28
CA GLU A 148 -25.22 -1.08 -8.91
C GLU A 148 -25.04 -2.16 -7.81
N ASP A 149 -25.11 -3.46 -8.14
CA ASP A 149 -25.18 -4.56 -7.15
C ASP A 149 -23.99 -5.53 -7.18
N ALA A 150 -22.83 -5.13 -7.70
CA ALA A 150 -21.63 -5.96 -7.59
C ALA A 150 -21.14 -5.99 -6.13
N GLU A 151 -21.34 -7.11 -5.43
CA GLU A 151 -20.71 -7.38 -4.14
C GLU A 151 -19.19 -7.26 -4.28
N ILE A 152 -18.61 -6.21 -3.69
CA ILE A 152 -17.16 -6.02 -3.63
C ILE A 152 -16.61 -7.03 -2.62
N GLN A 153 -16.31 -8.23 -3.10
CA GLN A 153 -15.66 -9.26 -2.30
C GLN A 153 -14.19 -8.86 -2.09
N GLY A 154 -13.95 -8.07 -1.04
CA GLY A 154 -12.60 -7.68 -0.63
C GLY A 154 -11.73 -8.91 -0.39
N ASP A 155 -10.50 -8.90 -0.89
CA ASP A 155 -9.60 -10.06 -0.87
C ASP A 155 -9.21 -10.55 0.55
N GLY A 156 -9.61 -9.83 1.61
CA GLY A 156 -9.57 -10.26 3.00
C GLY A 156 -8.17 -10.49 3.58
N LYS A 157 -7.09 -10.20 2.82
CA LYS A 157 -5.73 -10.63 3.16
C LYS A 157 -5.14 -9.96 4.39
N GLY A 158 -5.59 -8.74 4.74
CA GLY A 158 -5.20 -8.07 5.99
C GLY A 158 -5.59 -8.88 7.22
N ARG A 159 -6.83 -9.39 7.27
CA ARG A 159 -7.37 -10.12 8.43
C ARG A 159 -6.62 -11.42 8.70
N GLY A 160 -6.18 -12.12 7.65
CA GLY A 160 -5.43 -13.36 7.77
C GLY A 160 -4.13 -13.21 8.56
N ILE A 161 -3.42 -12.10 8.36
CA ILE A 161 -2.16 -11.79 9.07
C ILE A 161 -2.43 -11.20 10.46
N ILE A 162 -3.31 -10.19 10.56
CA ILE A 162 -3.54 -9.46 11.82
C ILE A 162 -4.07 -10.38 12.93
N PHE A 163 -4.95 -11.31 12.60
CA PHE A 163 -5.60 -12.19 13.58
C PHE A 163 -4.95 -13.57 13.70
N ALA A 164 -3.81 -13.80 13.03
CA ALA A 164 -3.05 -15.03 13.22
C ALA A 164 -2.51 -15.12 14.65
N ALA A 165 -2.35 -16.35 15.15
CA ALA A 165 -1.69 -16.58 16.44
C ALA A 165 -0.23 -16.09 16.45
N ASP A 166 0.41 -16.09 15.28
CA ASP A 166 1.75 -15.54 15.04
C ASP A 166 1.72 -14.71 13.74
N PRO A 167 1.43 -13.41 13.81
CA PRO A 167 1.34 -12.53 12.64
C PRO A 167 2.64 -12.44 11.84
N VAL A 168 3.81 -12.58 12.48
CA VAL A 168 5.11 -12.51 11.81
C VAL A 168 5.32 -13.75 10.95
N ARG A 169 5.09 -14.94 11.51
CA ARG A 169 5.16 -16.19 10.76
C ARG A 169 4.13 -16.23 9.64
N GLU A 170 2.95 -15.68 9.88
CA GLU A 170 1.89 -15.60 8.88
C GLU A 170 2.30 -14.70 7.71
N ALA A 171 2.82 -13.50 8.00
CA ALA A 171 3.31 -12.58 6.98
C ALA A 171 4.43 -13.19 6.14
N GLU A 172 5.39 -13.90 6.75
CA GLU A 172 6.44 -14.62 6.03
C GLU A 172 5.87 -15.70 5.10
N ARG A 173 4.83 -16.41 5.53
CA ARG A 173 4.16 -17.40 4.66
C ARG A 173 3.52 -16.74 3.45
N TYR A 174 2.81 -15.62 3.64
CA TYR A 174 2.21 -14.86 2.54
C TYR A 174 3.27 -14.30 1.59
N ARG A 175 4.35 -13.72 2.14
CA ARG A 175 5.48 -13.21 1.38
C ARG A 175 6.07 -14.29 0.48
N ARG A 176 6.40 -15.46 1.05
CA ARG A 176 6.99 -16.57 0.28
C ARG A 176 6.06 -17.05 -0.83
N LYS A 177 4.78 -17.31 -0.53
CA LYS A 177 3.82 -17.78 -1.54
C LYS A 177 3.63 -16.78 -2.68
N ALA A 178 3.55 -15.49 -2.35
CA ALA A 178 3.39 -14.44 -3.35
C ALA A 178 4.66 -14.26 -4.19
N TRP A 179 5.84 -14.49 -3.61
CA TRP A 179 7.12 -14.45 -4.32
C TRP A 179 7.33 -15.67 -5.22
N GLU A 180 7.04 -16.88 -4.74
CA GLU A 180 7.08 -18.12 -5.54
C GLU A 180 6.19 -17.99 -6.78
N ALA A 181 4.96 -17.52 -6.61
CA ALA A 181 4.04 -17.27 -7.73
C ALA A 181 4.56 -16.18 -8.69
N TYR A 182 5.33 -15.21 -8.20
CA TYR A 182 5.97 -14.22 -9.05
C TYR A 182 7.12 -14.84 -9.85
N GLU A 183 7.98 -15.65 -9.23
CA GLU A 183 9.10 -16.34 -9.89
C GLU A 183 8.60 -17.30 -10.97
N GLU A 184 7.55 -18.08 -10.69
CA GLU A 184 6.91 -18.97 -11.67
C GLU A 184 6.36 -18.21 -12.89
N ARG A 185 5.88 -16.98 -12.69
CA ARG A 185 5.27 -16.15 -13.73
C ARG A 185 6.30 -15.52 -14.67
N ILE A 186 7.52 -15.28 -14.20
CA ILE A 186 8.58 -14.63 -15.00
C ILE A 186 9.66 -15.60 -15.50
N ALA A 187 9.54 -16.89 -15.15
CA ALA A 187 10.42 -17.97 -15.61
C ALA A 187 10.04 -18.42 -17.03
#